data_AF-A0A2K2V490-F1
#
_entry.id   AF-A0A2K2V490-F1
#
_cell.length_a   1.000
_cell.length_b   1.000
_cell.length_c   1.000
_cell.angle_alpha   90.00
_cell.angle_beta   90.00
_cell.angle_gamma   90.00
#
_symmetry.space_group_name_H-M   'P 1'
#
loop_
_entity.id
_entity.type
_entity.pdbx_description
1 polymer ?
#
loop_
_entity_poly.entity_id
_entity_poly.type
_entity_poly.pdbx_seq_one_letter_code
_entity_poly.pdbx_strand_id
1 'polypeptide(L)'
;MPIHLRWELYPVPHEAGRHHYGGSYMEEVDWWRKPRRTTMLGELKELFSEMLFIKRVYKYKRSLWWLTYPFHGGLYLILVWFALLLIRGIVEAYTVIDPAAQYVLTSIDGPVRALVQVTGSVGIAAATFGCIGLLIRRIIDSDMRKYSSGLDFFNLLFILAVLLTGIGVWASDVNFENAMRYMSSLLSFNSIKAPDLSPLAQVHVVLMALLWIYIPFSKMSHFFGKFFTYHRVLWEDEPNIRGGDIEVKIREILKLKVPWSAPHIITGKSWEENAVGE
;
A
#
# COMPACT_ATOMS: atom_id res chain seq x y z
N MET A 1 16.71 23.67 -12.36
CA MET A 1 15.80 22.65 -12.92
C MET A 1 15.92 21.37 -12.11
N PRO A 2 14.90 20.50 -12.05
CA PRO A 2 15.00 19.21 -11.37
C PRO A 2 16.12 18.36 -11.97
N ILE A 3 16.84 17.60 -11.15
CA ILE A 3 18.03 16.83 -11.58
C ILE A 3 17.65 15.85 -12.69
N HIS A 4 16.52 15.17 -12.53
CA HIS A 4 16.05 14.15 -13.46
C HIS A 4 15.42 14.75 -14.73
N LEU A 5 15.30 16.08 -14.84
CA LEU A 5 14.73 16.79 -16.00
C LEU A 5 13.36 16.25 -16.45
N ARG A 6 12.56 15.74 -15.51
CA ARG A 6 11.29 15.09 -15.84
C ARG A 6 10.17 16.11 -15.99
N TRP A 7 10.10 16.71 -17.17
CA TRP A 7 9.09 17.72 -17.48
C TRP A 7 7.72 17.09 -17.74
N GLU A 8 7.67 15.78 -18.03
CA GLU A 8 6.45 14.99 -18.20
C GLU A 8 5.67 14.76 -16.90
N LEU A 9 6.22 15.20 -15.77
CA LEU A 9 5.58 15.10 -14.45
C LEU A 9 4.38 16.02 -14.29
N TYR A 10 4.35 17.14 -15.01
CA TYR A 10 3.30 18.14 -14.83
C TYR A 10 1.97 17.68 -15.45
N PRO A 11 0.84 17.92 -14.76
CA PRO A 11 0.71 18.61 -13.47
C PRO A 11 1.14 17.77 -12.26
N VAL A 12 1.87 18.40 -11.32
CA VAL A 12 2.27 17.77 -10.06
C VAL A 12 1.28 18.18 -8.95
N PRO A 13 0.77 17.25 -8.11
CA PRO A 13 -0.31 17.55 -7.17
C PRO A 13 -0.01 18.59 -6.08
N HIS A 14 1.23 18.79 -5.65
CA HIS A 14 1.55 19.83 -4.67
C HIS A 14 1.52 21.24 -5.23
N GLU A 15 1.59 21.45 -6.54
CA GLU A 15 1.66 22.79 -7.11
C GLU A 15 0.37 23.58 -6.86
N ALA A 16 0.48 24.62 -6.03
CA ALA A 16 -0.65 25.41 -5.58
C ALA A 16 -1.31 26.14 -6.76
N GLY A 17 -2.58 25.82 -7.04
CA GLY A 17 -3.36 26.53 -8.04
C GLY A 17 -2.98 26.25 -9.50
N ARG A 18 -2.03 25.36 -9.80
CA ARG A 18 -1.63 25.04 -11.20
C ARG A 18 -1.94 23.60 -11.61
N HIS A 19 -2.07 22.71 -10.64
CA HIS A 19 -2.37 21.29 -10.88
C HIS A 19 -3.70 21.03 -11.62
N HIS A 20 -4.65 21.97 -11.60
CA HIS A 20 -5.99 21.77 -12.18
C HIS A 20 -6.06 22.00 -13.70
N TYR A 21 -5.16 22.81 -14.27
CA TYR A 21 -5.12 23.08 -15.72
C TYR A 21 -3.88 22.48 -16.41
N GLY A 22 -3.06 21.71 -15.68
CA GLY A 22 -1.86 21.07 -16.24
C GLY A 22 -0.58 21.89 -16.12
N GLY A 23 -0.59 23.00 -15.39
CA GLY A 23 0.52 23.95 -15.38
C GLY A 23 1.70 23.61 -14.48
N SER A 24 2.82 24.28 -14.71
CA SER A 24 4.08 24.14 -13.96
C SER A 24 4.52 25.46 -13.30
N TYR A 25 5.39 25.39 -12.28
CA TYR A 25 6.11 26.57 -11.80
C TYR A 25 7.00 27.19 -12.89
N MET A 26 7.47 26.37 -13.85
CA MET A 26 8.35 26.79 -14.94
C MET A 26 7.70 27.76 -15.94
N GLU A 27 6.37 27.85 -15.95
CA GLU A 27 5.62 28.80 -16.78
C GLU A 27 5.76 30.24 -16.30
N GLU A 28 6.19 30.43 -15.05
CA GLU A 28 6.34 31.76 -14.47
C GLU A 28 7.69 32.39 -14.83
N VAL A 29 7.66 33.62 -15.32
CA VAL A 29 8.88 34.40 -15.58
C VAL A 29 9.66 34.57 -14.28
N ASP A 30 10.97 34.35 -14.37
CA ASP A 30 11.90 34.38 -13.24
C ASP A 30 11.48 33.47 -12.07
N TRP A 31 10.87 32.32 -12.36
CA TRP A 31 10.42 31.37 -11.34
C TRP A 31 11.52 31.01 -10.32
N TRP A 32 12.79 30.99 -10.74
CA TRP A 32 13.94 30.69 -9.87
C TRP A 32 14.24 31.75 -8.81
N ARG A 33 13.62 32.94 -8.90
CA ARG A 33 13.71 34.01 -7.89
C ARG A 33 12.52 34.02 -6.94
N LYS A 34 11.49 33.22 -7.19
CA LYS A 34 10.21 33.26 -6.48
C LYS A 34 10.08 32.05 -5.55
N PRO A 35 9.47 32.22 -4.36
CA PRO A 35 9.24 31.10 -3.46
C PRO A 35 8.24 30.13 -4.08
N ARG A 36 8.55 28.83 -4.05
CA ARG A 36 7.60 27.77 -4.47
C ARG A 36 6.42 27.74 -3.52
N ARG A 37 5.21 27.62 -4.08
CA ARG A 37 3.98 27.42 -3.32
C ARG A 37 3.53 25.97 -3.48
N THR A 38 3.82 25.16 -2.47
CA THR A 38 3.42 23.75 -2.43
C THR A 38 2.26 23.54 -1.46
N THR A 39 1.43 22.53 -1.71
CA THR A 39 0.28 22.17 -0.87
C THR A 39 0.29 20.68 -0.59
N MET A 40 0.40 20.31 0.69
CA MET A 40 0.32 18.89 1.09
C MET A 40 -1.07 18.29 0.85
N LEU A 41 -2.12 19.13 0.84
CA LEU A 41 -3.48 18.68 0.62
C LEU A 41 -3.69 18.11 -0.79
N GLY A 42 -3.08 18.72 -1.81
CA GLY A 42 -3.17 18.25 -3.19
C GLY A 42 -2.49 16.89 -3.37
N GLU A 43 -1.28 16.74 -2.81
CA GLU A 43 -0.55 15.47 -2.76
C GLU A 43 -1.36 14.38 -2.07
N LEU A 44 -1.85 14.66 -0.85
CA LEU A 44 -2.57 13.68 -0.07
C LEU A 44 -3.86 13.25 -0.78
N LYS A 45 -4.58 14.20 -1.40
CA LYS A 45 -5.77 13.91 -2.19
C LYS A 45 -5.47 13.01 -3.39
N GLU A 46 -4.41 13.28 -4.14
CA GLU A 46 -4.06 12.46 -5.31
C GLU A 46 -3.53 11.08 -4.88
N LEU A 47 -2.74 11.03 -3.80
CA LEU A 47 -2.25 9.78 -3.22
C LEU A 47 -3.42 8.89 -2.76
N PHE A 48 -4.34 9.47 -2.00
CA PHE A 48 -5.52 8.77 -1.50
C PHE A 48 -6.43 8.31 -2.65
N SER A 49 -6.63 9.17 -3.67
CA SER A 49 -7.39 8.81 -4.87
C SER A 49 -6.74 7.65 -5.63
N GLU A 50 -5.41 7.64 -5.71
CA GLU A 50 -4.65 6.55 -6.31
C GLU A 50 -4.74 5.27 -5.49
N MET A 51 -4.66 5.34 -4.16
CA MET A 51 -4.73 4.18 -3.29
C MET A 51 -6.12 3.57 -3.27
N LEU A 52 -7.16 4.36 -3.01
CA LEU A 52 -8.53 3.86 -2.92
C LEU A 52 -9.08 3.39 -4.26
N PHE A 53 -8.91 4.18 -5.33
CA PHE A 53 -9.59 3.93 -6.61
C PHE A 53 -8.69 3.32 -7.68
N ILE A 54 -7.39 3.20 -7.43
CA ILE A 54 -6.42 2.72 -8.42
C ILE A 54 -6.58 3.51 -9.73
N LYS A 55 -6.68 4.84 -9.58
CA LYS A 55 -7.07 5.81 -10.61
C LYS A 55 -6.26 5.65 -11.91
N ARG A 56 -4.94 5.41 -11.82
CA ARG A 56 -4.10 5.19 -13.00
C ARG A 56 -4.47 3.94 -13.78
N VAL A 57 -4.75 2.82 -13.12
CA VAL A 57 -5.18 1.59 -13.80
C VAL A 57 -6.56 1.81 -14.43
N TYR A 58 -7.47 2.52 -13.75
CA TYR A 58 -8.76 2.91 -14.33
C TYR A 58 -8.59 3.71 -15.63
N LYS A 59 -7.70 4.71 -15.64
CA LYS A 59 -7.47 5.61 -16.77
C LYS A 59 -6.74 4.93 -17.94
N TYR A 60 -5.69 4.16 -17.66
CA TYR A 60 -4.78 3.66 -18.70
C TYR A 60 -4.96 2.19 -19.06
N LYS A 61 -5.54 1.37 -18.18
CA LYS A 61 -5.73 -0.09 -18.35
C LYS A 61 -7.09 -0.52 -17.78
N ARG A 62 -8.17 0.09 -18.26
CA ARG A 62 -9.54 -0.08 -17.72
C ARG A 62 -10.01 -1.53 -17.64
N SER A 63 -9.62 -2.38 -18.59
CA SER A 63 -9.96 -3.80 -18.54
C SER A 63 -9.33 -4.51 -17.34
N LEU A 64 -8.13 -4.12 -16.91
CA LEU A 64 -7.45 -4.68 -15.74
C LEU A 64 -8.07 -4.16 -14.43
N TRP A 65 -8.57 -2.92 -14.44
CA TRP A 65 -9.19 -2.29 -13.28
C TRP A 65 -10.36 -3.11 -12.71
N TRP A 66 -11.20 -3.70 -13.56
CA TRP A 66 -12.33 -4.53 -13.12
C TRP A 66 -11.94 -5.78 -12.32
N LEU A 67 -10.67 -6.19 -12.35
CA LEU A 67 -10.14 -7.29 -11.54
C LEU A 67 -9.33 -6.77 -10.36
N THR A 68 -8.49 -5.76 -10.62
CA THR A 68 -7.62 -5.16 -9.60
C THR A 68 -8.39 -4.40 -8.53
N TYR A 69 -9.46 -3.68 -8.90
CA TYR A 69 -10.24 -2.88 -7.94
C TYR A 69 -11.04 -3.76 -6.98
N PRO A 70 -11.81 -4.79 -7.41
CA PRO A 70 -12.43 -5.72 -6.47
C PRO A 70 -11.43 -6.42 -5.57
N PHE A 71 -10.24 -6.78 -6.09
CA PHE A 71 -9.18 -7.38 -5.28
C PHE A 71 -8.75 -6.47 -4.13
N HIS A 72 -8.32 -5.23 -4.44
CA HIS A 72 -7.83 -4.30 -3.41
C HIS A 72 -8.97 -3.76 -2.53
N GLY A 73 -10.11 -3.41 -3.13
CA GLY A 73 -11.30 -2.98 -2.40
C GLY A 73 -11.77 -4.05 -1.41
N GLY A 74 -11.74 -5.32 -1.82
CA GLY A 74 -12.01 -6.45 -0.94
C GLY A 74 -11.01 -6.55 0.21
N LEU A 75 -9.71 -6.41 -0.07
CA LEU A 75 -8.68 -6.36 0.97
C LEU A 75 -8.84 -5.18 1.94
N TYR A 76 -9.26 -4.00 1.45
CA TYR A 76 -9.55 -2.84 2.30
C TYR A 76 -10.74 -3.12 3.22
N LEU A 77 -11.80 -3.76 2.72
CA LEU A 77 -12.93 -4.17 3.55
C LEU A 77 -12.52 -5.23 4.58
N ILE A 78 -11.68 -6.21 4.21
CA ILE A 78 -11.13 -7.19 5.16
C ILE A 78 -10.27 -6.51 6.23
N LEU A 79 -9.50 -5.47 5.88
CA LEU A 79 -8.72 -4.71 6.84
C LEU A 79 -9.63 -3.95 7.83
N VAL A 80 -10.71 -3.34 7.33
CA VAL A 80 -11.74 -2.70 8.17
C VAL A 80 -12.41 -3.74 9.06
N TRP A 81 -12.77 -4.90 8.53
CA TRP A 81 -13.32 -6.03 9.29
C TRP A 81 -12.38 -6.43 10.44
N PHE A 82 -11.09 -6.59 10.17
CA PHE A 82 -10.10 -6.92 11.19
C PHE A 82 -9.97 -5.82 12.25
N ALA A 83 -9.98 -4.55 11.85
CA ALA A 83 -9.95 -3.42 12.77
C ALA A 83 -11.20 -3.38 13.67
N LEU A 84 -12.37 -3.72 13.15
CA LEU A 84 -13.61 -3.82 13.93
C LEU A 84 -13.55 -4.96 14.96
N LEU A 85 -13.01 -6.13 14.57
CA LEU A 85 -12.76 -7.23 15.52
C LEU A 85 -11.81 -6.78 16.63
N LEU A 86 -10.73 -6.08 16.28
CA LEU A 86 -9.75 -5.58 17.22
C LEU A 86 -10.39 -4.59 18.21
N ILE A 87 -11.14 -3.59 17.72
CA ILE A 87 -11.81 -2.59 18.57
C ILE A 87 -12.78 -3.28 19.54
N ARG A 88 -13.66 -4.16 19.03
CA ARG A 88 -14.60 -4.89 19.86
C ARG A 88 -13.88 -5.76 20.89
N GLY A 89 -12.85 -6.49 20.46
CA GLY A 89 -12.09 -7.39 21.32
C GLY A 89 -11.29 -6.66 22.40
N ILE A 90 -10.76 -5.45 22.12
CA ILE A 90 -10.11 -4.60 23.12
C ILE A 90 -11.12 -4.17 24.20
N VAL A 91 -12.30 -3.68 23.77
CA VAL A 91 -13.35 -3.25 24.70
C VAL A 91 -13.83 -4.43 25.56
N GLU A 92 -14.05 -5.59 24.95
CA GLU A 92 -14.46 -6.80 25.66
C GLU A 92 -13.36 -7.31 26.61
N ALA A 93 -12.10 -7.35 26.19
CA ALA A 93 -10.98 -7.72 27.05
C ALA A 93 -10.82 -6.76 28.25
N TYR A 94 -11.11 -5.47 28.06
CA TYR A 94 -11.04 -4.47 29.12
C TYR A 94 -12.11 -4.69 30.21
N THR A 95 -13.22 -5.34 29.90
CA THR A 95 -14.26 -5.69 30.90
C THR A 95 -13.76 -6.62 32.01
N VAL A 96 -12.69 -7.38 31.74
CA VAL A 96 -12.02 -8.23 32.74
C VAL A 96 -11.34 -7.38 33.82
N ILE A 97 -10.88 -6.18 33.46
CA ILE A 97 -10.20 -5.25 34.36
C ILE A 97 -11.22 -4.32 35.03
N ASP A 98 -12.15 -3.78 34.25
CA ASP A 98 -13.22 -2.90 34.73
C ASP A 98 -14.60 -3.36 34.24
N PRO A 99 -15.41 -4.00 35.10
CA PRO A 99 -16.76 -4.43 34.76
C PRO A 99 -17.69 -3.29 34.28
N ALA A 100 -17.42 -2.03 34.61
CA ALA A 100 -18.21 -0.89 34.14
C ALA A 100 -18.10 -0.68 32.61
N ALA A 101 -17.02 -1.16 31.99
CA ALA A 101 -16.82 -1.13 30.54
C ALA A 101 -17.89 -1.93 29.76
N GLN A 102 -18.65 -2.80 30.44
CA GLN A 102 -19.76 -3.54 29.85
C GLN A 102 -20.82 -2.62 29.21
N TYR A 103 -21.02 -1.41 29.74
CA TYR A 103 -21.91 -0.42 29.13
C TYR A 103 -21.43 0.02 27.74
N VAL A 104 -20.13 0.25 27.59
CA VAL A 104 -19.51 0.62 26.31
C VAL A 104 -19.64 -0.53 25.31
N LEU A 105 -19.31 -1.77 25.74
CA LEU A 105 -19.46 -2.96 24.91
C LEU A 105 -20.88 -3.10 24.37
N THR A 106 -21.88 -3.02 25.25
CA THR A 106 -23.31 -3.13 24.89
C THR A 106 -23.74 -2.04 23.90
N SER A 107 -23.19 -0.83 24.04
CA SER A 107 -23.51 0.31 23.17
C SER A 107 -22.95 0.17 21.75
N ILE A 108 -21.79 -0.49 21.59
CA ILE A 108 -21.12 -0.63 20.28
C ILE A 108 -21.38 -1.98 19.59
N ASP A 109 -21.81 -3.01 20.34
CA ASP A 109 -21.84 -4.40 19.84
C ASP A 109 -22.76 -4.56 18.62
N GLY A 110 -23.97 -4.00 18.65
CA GLY A 110 -24.91 -4.06 17.53
C GLY A 110 -24.34 -3.44 16.23
N PRO A 111 -23.95 -2.15 16.24
CA PRO A 111 -23.33 -1.50 15.08
C PRO A 111 -22.07 -2.22 14.59
N VAL A 112 -21.18 -2.64 15.50
CA VAL A 112 -19.94 -3.31 15.12
C VAL A 112 -20.23 -4.66 14.47
N ARG A 113 -21.13 -5.48 15.01
CA ARG A 113 -21.54 -6.75 14.40
C ARG A 113 -22.11 -6.57 13.00
N ALA A 114 -22.95 -5.56 12.79
CA ALA A 114 -23.50 -5.27 11.47
C ALA A 114 -22.39 -4.88 10.48
N LEU A 115 -21.44 -4.04 10.89
CA LEU A 115 -20.30 -3.64 10.06
C LEU A 115 -19.36 -4.82 9.78
N VAL A 116 -19.07 -5.66 10.78
CA VAL A 116 -18.30 -6.90 10.63
C VAL A 116 -18.97 -7.81 9.61
N GLN A 117 -20.29 -7.99 9.67
CA GLN A 117 -21.01 -8.80 8.70
C GLN A 117 -20.84 -8.30 7.26
N VAL A 118 -21.08 -7.00 7.04
CA VAL A 118 -21.02 -6.39 5.70
C VAL A 118 -19.59 -6.38 5.17
N THR A 119 -18.64 -5.89 5.96
CA THR A 119 -17.24 -5.76 5.54
C THR A 119 -16.58 -7.11 5.32
N GLY A 120 -16.85 -8.11 6.18
CA GLY A 120 -16.34 -9.47 6.04
C GLY A 120 -16.89 -10.16 4.80
N SER A 121 -18.22 -10.17 4.63
CA SER A 121 -18.89 -10.88 3.53
C SER A 121 -18.57 -10.26 2.16
N VAL A 122 -18.70 -8.93 2.04
CA VAL A 122 -18.41 -8.23 0.79
C VAL A 122 -16.90 -8.23 0.52
N GLY A 123 -16.09 -8.06 1.55
CA GLY A 123 -14.63 -8.04 1.45
C GLY A 123 -14.08 -9.35 0.93
N ILE A 124 -14.47 -10.48 1.53
CA ILE A 124 -13.98 -11.81 1.12
C ILE A 124 -14.45 -12.18 -0.29
N ALA A 125 -15.70 -11.87 -0.64
CA ALA A 125 -16.24 -12.12 -1.97
C ALA A 125 -15.49 -11.31 -3.05
N ALA A 126 -15.34 -9.99 -2.84
CA ALA A 126 -14.66 -9.11 -3.78
C ALA A 126 -13.17 -9.44 -3.92
N ALA A 127 -12.48 -9.70 -2.80
CA ALA A 127 -11.07 -10.09 -2.79
C ALA A 127 -10.86 -11.41 -3.54
N THR A 128 -11.70 -12.40 -3.30
CA THR A 128 -11.60 -13.72 -3.96
C THR A 128 -11.84 -13.60 -5.47
N PHE A 129 -12.90 -12.90 -5.88
CA PHE A 129 -13.21 -12.66 -7.28
C PHE A 129 -12.04 -11.97 -7.99
N GLY A 130 -11.53 -10.88 -7.41
CA GLY A 130 -10.41 -10.14 -7.96
C GLY A 130 -9.12 -10.97 -8.00
N CYS A 131 -8.83 -11.75 -6.95
CA CYS A 131 -7.64 -12.59 -6.87
C CYS A 131 -7.63 -13.67 -7.96
N ILE A 132 -8.74 -14.41 -8.10
CA ILE A 132 -8.91 -15.42 -9.16
C ILE A 132 -8.78 -14.78 -10.54
N GLY A 133 -9.47 -13.66 -10.76
CA GLY A 133 -9.41 -12.95 -12.04
C GLY A 133 -8.00 -12.49 -12.40
N LEU A 134 -7.25 -11.94 -11.43
CA LEU A 134 -5.86 -11.53 -11.62
C LEU A 134 -4.94 -12.71 -11.89
N LEU A 135 -5.15 -13.85 -11.21
CA LEU A 135 -4.38 -15.07 -11.44
C LEU A 135 -4.61 -15.61 -12.85
N ILE A 136 -5.88 -15.76 -13.26
CA ILE A 136 -6.27 -16.20 -14.61
C ILE A 136 -5.66 -15.27 -15.66
N ARG A 137 -5.80 -13.95 -15.46
CA ARG A 137 -5.29 -12.97 -16.42
C ARG A 137 -3.77 -13.02 -16.54
N ARG A 138 -3.05 -13.26 -15.45
CA ARG A 138 -1.58 -13.39 -15.45
C ARG A 138 -1.11 -14.63 -16.23
N ILE A 139 -1.94 -15.68 -16.28
CA ILE A 139 -1.65 -16.91 -17.04
C ILE A 139 -1.94 -16.72 -18.54
N ILE A 140 -3.08 -16.12 -18.86
CA ILE A 140 -3.60 -16.01 -20.24
C ILE A 140 -2.95 -14.85 -21.01
N ASP A 141 -2.78 -13.68 -20.39
CA ASP A 141 -2.26 -12.49 -21.05
C ASP A 141 -0.74 -12.62 -21.24
N SER A 142 -0.32 -12.84 -22.48
CA SER A 142 1.09 -13.04 -22.84
C SER A 142 1.97 -11.84 -22.50
N ASP A 143 1.41 -10.62 -22.53
CA ASP A 143 2.17 -9.42 -22.21
C ASP A 143 2.36 -9.31 -20.70
N MET A 144 1.34 -9.62 -19.89
CA MET A 144 1.52 -9.69 -18.43
C MET A 144 2.45 -10.82 -18.01
N ARG A 145 2.42 -11.96 -18.70
CA ARG A 145 3.26 -13.12 -18.36
C ARG A 145 4.74 -12.83 -18.51
N LYS A 146 5.15 -12.04 -19.51
CA LYS A 146 6.55 -11.61 -19.71
C LYS A 146 7.12 -10.83 -18.52
N TYR A 147 6.28 -10.10 -17.78
CA TYR A 147 6.67 -9.29 -16.63
C TYR A 147 6.33 -9.96 -15.28
N SER A 148 5.94 -11.23 -15.30
CA SER A 148 5.57 -11.99 -14.10
C SER A 148 6.68 -12.96 -13.70
N SER A 149 7.14 -12.85 -12.46
CA SER A 149 8.05 -13.81 -11.83
C SER A 149 7.28 -14.89 -11.08
N GLY A 150 7.93 -16.03 -10.78
CA GLY A 150 7.32 -17.11 -9.98
C GLY A 150 6.79 -16.64 -8.62
N LEU A 151 7.47 -15.67 -8.00
CA LEU A 151 7.02 -15.05 -6.75
C LEU A 151 5.68 -14.34 -6.89
N ASP A 152 5.36 -13.77 -8.05
CA ASP A 152 4.09 -13.07 -8.25
C ASP A 152 2.91 -14.05 -8.31
N PHE A 153 3.15 -15.26 -8.83
CA PHE A 153 2.18 -16.37 -8.79
C PHE A 153 2.03 -16.94 -7.39
N PHE A 154 3.15 -17.19 -6.70
CA PHE A 154 3.12 -17.67 -5.32
C PHE A 154 2.33 -16.72 -4.42
N ASN A 155 2.56 -15.41 -4.51
CA ASN A 155 1.83 -14.42 -3.71
C ASN A 155 0.32 -14.49 -3.94
N LEU A 156 -0.12 -14.55 -5.21
CA LEU A 156 -1.54 -14.65 -5.53
C LEU A 156 -2.15 -15.98 -5.07
N LEU A 157 -1.43 -17.09 -5.23
CA LEU A 157 -1.88 -18.40 -4.77
C LEU A 157 -1.97 -18.47 -3.24
N PHE A 158 -1.02 -17.88 -2.53
CA PHE A 158 -1.03 -17.86 -1.08
C PHE A 158 -2.19 -17.02 -0.55
N ILE A 159 -2.41 -15.82 -1.09
CA ILE A 159 -3.60 -15.00 -0.77
C ILE A 159 -4.88 -15.77 -1.08
N LEU A 160 -4.97 -16.42 -2.25
CA LEU A 160 -6.13 -17.20 -2.64
C LEU A 160 -6.40 -18.35 -1.65
N ALA A 161 -5.36 -19.06 -1.18
CA ALA A 161 -5.50 -20.10 -0.17
C ALA A 161 -6.07 -19.57 1.14
N VAL A 162 -5.61 -18.39 1.60
CA VAL A 162 -6.17 -17.73 2.79
C VAL A 162 -7.63 -17.34 2.56
N LEU A 163 -7.97 -16.77 1.40
CA LEU A 163 -9.34 -16.38 1.08
C LEU A 163 -10.28 -17.58 0.99
N LEU A 164 -9.88 -18.66 0.34
CA LEU A 164 -10.69 -19.88 0.20
C LEU A 164 -10.91 -20.58 1.54
N THR A 165 -9.87 -20.70 2.37
CA THR A 165 -10.02 -21.23 3.73
C THR A 165 -10.92 -20.32 4.59
N GLY A 166 -10.81 -18.99 4.42
CA GLY A 166 -11.69 -18.02 5.07
C GLY A 166 -13.16 -18.17 4.67
N ILE A 167 -13.45 -18.38 3.38
CA ILE A 167 -14.81 -18.69 2.90
C ILE A 167 -15.32 -19.98 3.53
N GLY A 168 -14.47 -21.01 3.59
CA GLY A 168 -14.84 -22.29 4.22
C GLY A 168 -15.15 -22.15 5.71
N VAL A 169 -14.40 -21.33 6.45
CA VAL A 169 -14.70 -21.01 7.86
C VAL A 169 -16.00 -20.21 7.97
N TRP A 170 -16.17 -19.17 7.12
CA TRP A 170 -17.35 -18.32 7.10
C TRP A 170 -18.64 -19.11 6.83
N ALA A 171 -18.60 -20.16 6.02
CA ALA A 171 -19.74 -21.04 5.80
C ALA A 171 -20.26 -21.71 7.09
N SER A 172 -19.41 -21.90 8.09
CA SER A 172 -19.76 -22.45 9.41
C SER A 172 -19.92 -21.40 10.52
N ASP A 173 -19.48 -20.17 10.28
CA ASP A 173 -19.53 -19.03 11.20
C ASP A 173 -20.02 -17.78 10.46
N VAL A 174 -21.25 -17.85 9.95
CA VAL A 174 -21.80 -16.82 9.03
C VAL A 174 -21.82 -15.43 9.66
N ASN A 175 -22.00 -15.37 10.99
CA ASN A 175 -22.07 -14.13 11.77
C ASN A 175 -20.71 -13.70 12.36
N PHE A 176 -19.62 -14.40 12.03
CA PHE A 176 -18.27 -14.15 12.56
C PHE A 176 -18.18 -14.18 14.10
N GLU A 177 -19.04 -14.96 14.77
CA GLU A 177 -19.10 -15.06 16.23
C GLU A 177 -17.84 -15.72 16.78
N ASN A 178 -17.37 -16.79 16.14
CA ASN A 178 -16.13 -17.45 16.53
C ASN A 178 -14.93 -16.54 16.26
N ALA A 179 -14.93 -15.80 15.15
CA ALA A 179 -13.88 -14.82 14.86
C ALA A 179 -13.79 -13.71 15.93
N MET A 180 -14.94 -13.14 16.33
CA MET A 180 -15.01 -12.14 17.41
C MET A 180 -14.52 -12.70 18.75
N ARG A 181 -15.02 -13.87 19.16
CA ARG A 181 -14.62 -14.51 20.43
C ARG A 181 -13.15 -14.89 20.45
N TYR A 182 -12.62 -15.38 19.32
CA TYR A 182 -11.21 -15.71 19.19
C TYR A 182 -10.34 -14.46 19.38
N MET A 183 -10.71 -13.33 18.77
CA MET A 183 -10.01 -12.05 18.96
C MET A 183 -10.04 -11.59 20.42
N SER A 184 -11.20 -11.65 21.08
CA SER A 184 -11.32 -11.28 22.50
C SER A 184 -10.50 -12.19 23.42
N SER A 185 -10.46 -13.50 23.16
CA SER A 185 -9.59 -14.44 23.87
C SER A 185 -8.12 -14.11 23.68
N LEU A 186 -7.71 -13.81 22.43
CA LEU A 186 -6.33 -13.45 22.12
C LEU A 186 -5.88 -12.18 22.85
N LEU A 187 -6.72 -11.13 22.84
CA LEU A 187 -6.40 -9.84 23.45
C LEU A 187 -6.49 -9.84 24.98
N SER A 188 -7.33 -10.70 25.56
CA SER A 188 -7.44 -10.89 27.01
C SER A 188 -6.44 -11.91 27.57
N PHE A 189 -5.47 -12.35 26.77
CA PHE A 189 -4.50 -13.39 27.13
C PHE A 189 -5.14 -14.66 27.71
N ASN A 190 -6.25 -15.11 27.08
CA ASN A 190 -7.09 -16.25 27.48
C ASN A 190 -7.89 -16.07 28.78
N SER A 191 -8.01 -14.84 29.31
CA SER A 191 -8.93 -14.58 30.42
C SER A 191 -10.40 -14.76 29.99
N ILE A 192 -10.70 -14.42 28.73
CA ILE A 192 -11.94 -14.81 28.05
C ILE A 192 -11.67 -16.13 27.33
N LYS A 193 -12.53 -17.13 27.55
CA LYS A 193 -12.36 -18.47 26.95
C LYS A 193 -12.44 -18.41 25.42
N ALA A 194 -11.42 -18.98 24.75
CA ALA A 194 -11.42 -19.16 23.31
C ALA A 194 -12.60 -20.02 22.83
N PRO A 195 -13.15 -19.76 21.63
CA PRO A 195 -14.12 -20.67 21.02
C PRO A 195 -13.45 -21.97 20.59
N ASP A 196 -14.21 -23.06 20.56
CA ASP A 196 -13.75 -24.33 20.02
C ASP A 196 -13.69 -24.24 18.48
N LEU A 197 -12.48 -24.10 17.95
CA LEU A 197 -12.26 -23.93 16.51
C LEU A 197 -12.27 -25.27 15.77
N SER A 198 -12.98 -25.31 14.65
CA SER A 198 -12.91 -26.45 13.71
C SER A 198 -11.48 -26.62 13.15
N PRO A 199 -11.09 -27.82 12.69
CA PRO A 199 -9.77 -28.03 12.09
C PRO A 199 -9.47 -27.07 10.93
N LEU A 200 -10.49 -26.75 10.13
CA LEU A 200 -10.37 -25.77 9.03
C LEU A 200 -10.09 -24.35 9.56
N ALA A 201 -10.76 -23.95 10.64
CA ALA A 201 -10.52 -22.64 11.26
C ALA A 201 -9.11 -22.55 11.86
N GLN A 202 -8.59 -23.63 12.45
CA GLN A 202 -7.20 -23.68 12.93
C GLN A 202 -6.21 -23.51 11.78
N VAL A 203 -6.39 -24.24 10.67
CA VAL A 203 -5.56 -24.07 9.46
C VAL A 203 -5.65 -22.65 8.92
N HIS A 204 -6.86 -22.07 8.85
CA HIS A 204 -7.04 -20.70 8.39
C HIS A 204 -6.28 -19.69 9.24
N VAL A 205 -6.34 -19.79 10.57
CA VAL A 205 -5.60 -18.93 11.50
C VAL A 205 -4.09 -19.06 11.27
N VAL A 206 -3.58 -20.28 11.11
CA VAL A 206 -2.15 -20.53 10.82
C VAL A 206 -1.74 -19.90 9.49
N LEU A 207 -2.52 -20.11 8.43
CA LEU A 207 -2.24 -19.53 7.12
C LEU A 207 -2.30 -18.00 7.14
N MET A 208 -3.26 -17.42 7.86
CA MET A 208 -3.37 -15.97 8.04
C MET A 208 -2.13 -15.42 8.79
N ALA A 209 -1.71 -16.07 9.87
CA ALA A 209 -0.51 -15.66 10.62
C ALA A 209 0.76 -15.73 9.75
N LEU A 210 0.93 -16.81 8.97
CA LEU A 210 2.03 -16.93 8.02
C LEU A 210 2.00 -15.84 6.95
N LEU A 211 0.81 -15.47 6.46
CA LEU A 211 0.66 -14.39 5.48
C LEU A 211 1.11 -13.05 6.07
N TRP A 212 0.70 -12.73 7.30
CA TRP A 212 1.13 -11.51 8.00
C TRP A 212 2.64 -11.44 8.21
N ILE A 213 3.27 -12.56 8.58
CA ILE A 213 4.74 -12.66 8.71
C ILE A 213 5.42 -12.46 7.35
N TYR A 214 4.83 -12.98 6.27
CA TYR A 214 5.43 -12.96 4.94
C TYR A 214 5.34 -11.60 4.23
N ILE A 215 4.25 -10.84 4.41
CA ILE A 215 4.01 -9.54 3.75
C ILE A 215 5.23 -8.58 3.81
N PRO A 216 5.83 -8.26 4.97
CA PRO A 216 6.91 -7.27 5.05
C PRO A 216 8.18 -7.68 4.30
N PHE A 217 8.40 -8.98 4.07
CA PHE A 217 9.59 -9.51 3.38
C PHE A 217 9.33 -9.81 1.89
N SER A 218 8.20 -9.35 1.35
CA SER A 218 7.77 -9.65 -0.02
C SER A 218 7.46 -8.39 -0.83
N LYS A 219 7.22 -8.58 -2.14
CA LYS A 219 6.71 -7.52 -3.03
C LYS A 219 5.32 -7.00 -2.61
N MET A 220 4.61 -7.69 -1.71
CA MET A 220 3.30 -7.24 -1.21
C MET A 220 3.41 -6.01 -0.32
N SER A 221 4.59 -5.71 0.24
CA SER A 221 4.88 -4.47 0.98
C SER A 221 4.80 -3.18 0.16
N HIS A 222 4.54 -3.28 -1.15
CA HIS A 222 4.48 -2.13 -2.05
C HIS A 222 3.49 -1.05 -1.61
N PHE A 223 2.45 -1.35 -0.82
CA PHE A 223 1.54 -0.31 -0.32
C PHE A 223 2.19 0.59 0.74
N PHE A 224 3.04 0.03 1.63
CA PHE A 224 3.85 0.81 2.56
C PHE A 224 4.88 1.65 1.80
N GLY A 225 5.62 1.00 0.90
CA GLY A 225 6.60 1.68 0.05
C GLY A 225 5.96 2.81 -0.74
N LYS A 226 4.81 2.57 -1.37
CA LYS A 226 4.06 3.57 -2.14
C LYS A 226 3.73 4.78 -1.27
N PHE A 227 3.17 4.61 -0.07
CA PHE A 227 2.85 5.73 0.82
C PHE A 227 4.07 6.59 1.18
N PHE A 228 5.18 5.97 1.61
CA PHE A 228 6.37 6.69 2.06
C PHE A 228 7.29 7.20 0.96
N THR A 229 7.18 6.66 -0.26
CA THR A 229 8.09 7.02 -1.36
C THR A 229 7.38 7.70 -2.52
N TYR A 230 6.04 7.81 -2.51
CA TYR A 230 5.29 8.39 -3.63
C TYR A 230 5.74 9.79 -3.99
N HIS A 231 5.83 10.66 -2.99
CA HIS A 231 6.18 12.06 -3.13
C HIS A 231 7.63 12.22 -3.61
N ARG A 232 8.53 11.35 -3.14
CA ARG A 232 9.96 11.37 -3.52
C ARG A 232 10.30 10.72 -4.85
N VAL A 233 9.47 9.80 -5.36
CA VAL A 233 9.78 9.02 -6.57
C VAL A 233 8.95 9.49 -7.76
N LEU A 234 7.66 9.74 -7.55
CA LEU A 234 6.76 10.09 -8.64
C LEU A 234 6.61 11.59 -8.83
N TRP A 235 6.69 12.38 -7.76
CA TRP A 235 6.44 13.82 -7.77
C TRP A 235 7.65 14.65 -7.40
N GLU A 236 8.84 14.05 -7.38
CA GLU A 236 10.08 14.80 -7.20
C GLU A 236 10.18 15.82 -8.35
N ASP A 237 10.23 17.09 -8.02
CA ASP A 237 10.38 18.18 -8.98
C ASP A 237 11.16 19.35 -8.38
N GLU A 238 11.95 19.07 -7.34
CA GLU A 238 12.73 20.07 -6.63
C GLU A 238 13.82 20.60 -7.55
N PRO A 239 13.83 21.91 -7.87
CA PRO A 239 14.83 22.45 -8.76
C PRO A 239 16.20 22.44 -8.07
N ASN A 240 17.22 21.99 -8.80
CA ASN A 240 18.60 22.32 -8.43
C ASN A 240 18.80 23.84 -8.57
N ILE A 241 18.98 24.51 -7.44
CA ILE A 241 19.27 25.94 -7.31
C ILE A 241 20.68 26.15 -6.77
N ARG A 242 21.31 27.27 -7.16
CA ARG A 242 22.67 27.58 -6.74
C ARG A 242 22.73 27.77 -5.22
N GLY A 243 23.64 27.05 -4.58
CA GLY A 243 23.80 27.01 -3.12
C GLY A 243 22.79 26.13 -2.38
N GLY A 244 21.91 25.41 -3.09
CA GLY A 244 20.92 24.52 -2.47
C GLY A 244 21.50 23.17 -2.07
N ASP A 245 20.75 22.43 -1.25
CA ASP A 245 21.14 21.10 -0.75
C ASP A 245 21.44 20.09 -1.86
N ILE A 246 20.73 20.19 -2.99
CA ILE A 246 20.95 19.35 -4.16
C ILE A 246 22.35 19.59 -4.75
N GLU A 247 22.77 20.85 -4.87
CA GLU A 247 24.10 21.18 -5.39
C GLU A 247 25.19 20.64 -4.47
N VAL A 248 25.01 20.74 -3.15
CA VAL A 248 25.94 20.18 -2.16
C VAL A 248 26.08 18.67 -2.35
N LYS A 249 24.96 17.93 -2.45
CA LYS A 249 24.96 16.48 -2.69
C LYS A 249 25.62 16.11 -4.02
N ILE A 250 25.36 16.87 -5.09
CA ILE A 250 25.99 16.64 -6.39
C ILE A 250 27.50 16.83 -6.29
N ARG A 251 27.97 17.89 -5.63
CA ARG A 251 29.40 18.14 -5.42
C ARG A 251 30.08 17.03 -4.62
N GLU A 252 29.39 16.42 -3.65
CA GLU A 252 29.91 15.26 -2.92
C GLU A 252 30.02 14.02 -3.83
N ILE A 253 29.00 13.74 -4.64
CA ILE A 253 28.99 12.62 -5.59
C ILE A 253 30.07 12.79 -6.66
N LEU A 254 30.29 14.02 -7.15
CA LEU A 254 31.30 14.29 -8.17
C LEU A 254 32.73 13.99 -7.72
N LYS A 255 32.99 13.95 -6.40
CA LYS A 255 34.28 13.57 -5.81
C LYS A 255 34.51 12.06 -5.76
N LEU A 256 33.48 11.24 -6.00
CA LEU A 256 33.63 9.79 -6.00
C LEU A 256 34.53 9.34 -7.15
N LYS A 257 35.47 8.44 -6.85
CA LYS A 257 36.42 7.89 -7.82
C LYS A 257 35.76 6.82 -8.69
N VAL A 258 36.01 6.88 -9.99
CA VAL A 258 35.45 5.95 -10.96
C VAL A 258 36.33 4.68 -11.02
N PRO A 259 35.78 3.48 -10.74
CA PRO A 259 36.57 2.24 -10.66
C PRO A 259 36.82 1.57 -12.02
N TRP A 260 36.26 2.10 -13.11
CA TRP A 260 36.34 1.54 -14.46
C TRP A 260 36.96 2.54 -15.46
N SER A 261 37.31 2.10 -16.66
CA SER A 261 37.88 2.93 -17.74
C SER A 261 37.09 2.81 -19.03
N ALA A 262 37.10 3.89 -19.81
CA ALA A 262 36.66 3.95 -21.21
C ALA A 262 37.50 5.01 -21.95
N PRO A 263 37.41 5.13 -23.29
CA PRO A 263 38.20 6.12 -24.03
C PRO A 263 38.04 7.59 -23.56
N HIS A 264 36.94 7.91 -22.88
CA HIS A 264 36.63 9.23 -22.33
C HIS A 264 36.57 9.24 -20.79
N ILE A 265 36.98 8.16 -20.12
CA ILE A 265 36.93 8.01 -18.66
C ILE A 265 38.21 7.34 -18.17
N ILE A 266 38.94 8.06 -17.32
CA ILE A 266 40.17 7.63 -16.67
C ILE A 266 39.82 6.99 -15.33
N THR A 267 40.23 5.73 -15.15
CA THR A 267 40.07 4.99 -13.89
C THR A 267 40.83 5.65 -12.75
N GLY A 268 40.23 5.66 -11.55
CA GLY A 268 40.85 6.18 -10.33
C GLY A 268 40.74 7.70 -10.16
N LYS A 269 40.39 8.43 -11.23
CA LYS A 269 39.98 9.84 -11.15
C LYS A 269 38.52 9.95 -10.71
N SER A 270 38.20 11.08 -10.08
CA SER A 270 36.85 11.47 -9.71
C SER A 270 36.02 11.81 -10.95
N TRP A 271 34.69 11.89 -10.78
CA TRP A 271 33.81 12.37 -11.84
C TRP A 271 34.11 13.82 -12.24
N GLU A 272 34.50 14.66 -11.28
CA GLU A 272 34.88 16.06 -11.53
C GLU A 272 36.15 16.15 -12.41
N GLU A 273 37.21 15.44 -12.05
CA GLU A 273 38.46 15.41 -12.83
C GLU A 273 38.23 14.87 -14.24
N ASN A 274 37.44 13.79 -14.37
CA ASN A 274 37.07 13.25 -15.68
C ASN A 274 36.26 14.23 -16.54
N ALA A 275 35.42 15.07 -15.93
CA ALA A 275 34.60 16.04 -16.66
C ALA A 275 35.43 17.21 -17.21
N VAL A 276 36.53 17.57 -16.54
CA VAL A 276 37.45 18.64 -16.99
C VAL A 276 38.41 18.15 -18.09
N GLY A 277 38.56 16.82 -18.25
CA GLY A 277 39.39 16.22 -19.28
C GLY A 277 40.89 16.25 -18.98
N GLU A 278 41.25 16.47 -17.71
CA GLU A 278 42.62 16.35 -17.22
C GLU A 278 43.00 14.90 -16.96
#